data_AF-A0A4S0K3D1-F1
#
_entry.id   AF-A0A4S0K3D1-F1
#
_cell.length_a   1.000
_cell.length_b   1.000
_cell.length_c   1.000
_cell.angle_alpha   90.00
_cell.angle_beta   90.00
_cell.angle_gamma   90.00
#
_symmetry.space_group_name_H-M   'P 1'
#
loop_
_entity.id
_entity.type
_entity.pdbx_description
1 polymer ?
#
loop_
_entity_poly.entity_id
_entity_poly.type
_entity_poly.pdbx_seq_one_letter_code
_entity_poly.pdbx_strand_id
1 'polypeptide(L)' 'MPRRNGETARHTKRPRSRPLKGEETEVKHVVETQGLSPAQARELVRRYGNDWRKIEEAARTYKSDD' A
#
# COMPACT_ATOMS: atom_id res chain seq x y z
N MET A 1 -9.76 -10.69 -40.38
CA MET A 1 -9.82 -11.25 -39.01
C MET A 1 -9.57 -10.12 -38.02
N PRO A 2 -10.54 -9.72 -37.18
CA PRO A 2 -10.32 -8.61 -36.23
C PRO A 2 -9.52 -9.11 -35.03
N ARG A 3 -8.37 -8.45 -34.77
CA ARG A 3 -7.55 -8.68 -33.57
C ARG A 3 -8.24 -8.00 -32.40
N ARG A 4 -8.74 -8.81 -31.45
CA ARG A 4 -9.42 -8.34 -30.25
C ARG A 4 -8.43 -7.55 -29.39
N ASN A 5 -8.78 -6.29 -29.19
CA ASN A 5 -8.17 -5.34 -28.27
C ASN A 5 -7.88 -5.99 -26.91
N GLY A 6 -6.64 -5.86 -26.45
CA GLY A 6 -6.27 -6.13 -25.07
C GLY A 6 -6.93 -5.10 -24.18
N GLU A 7 -8.12 -5.44 -23.67
CA GLU A 7 -8.75 -4.74 -22.57
C GLU A 7 -7.75 -4.57 -21.44
N THR A 8 -7.47 -3.31 -21.14
CA THR A 8 -6.78 -2.87 -19.95
C THR A 8 -7.45 -3.50 -18.75
N ALA A 9 -6.81 -4.56 -18.22
CA ALA A 9 -7.20 -5.20 -16.98
C ALA A 9 -7.17 -4.13 -15.89
N ARG A 10 -8.33 -3.51 -15.65
CA ARG A 10 -8.59 -2.69 -14.48
C ARG A 10 -8.34 -3.61 -13.30
N HIS A 11 -7.15 -3.50 -12.70
CA HIS A 11 -6.78 -4.23 -11.51
C HIS A 11 -7.71 -3.74 -10.41
N THR A 12 -8.87 -4.39 -10.30
CA THR A 12 -9.75 -4.25 -9.17
C THR A 12 -8.87 -4.56 -7.97
N LYS A 13 -8.69 -3.57 -7.10
CA LYS A 13 -7.90 -3.67 -5.87
C LYS A 13 -8.62 -4.63 -4.93
N ARG A 14 -8.64 -5.92 -5.26
CA ARG A 14 -9.02 -6.97 -4.34
C ARG A 14 -7.97 -6.94 -3.24
N PRO A 15 -8.35 -6.83 -1.96
CA PRO A 15 -7.39 -6.90 -0.87
C PRO A 15 -6.63 -8.22 -1.03
N ARG A 16 -5.32 -8.12 -1.29
CA ARG A 16 -4.48 -9.29 -1.50
C ARG A 16 -4.45 -10.06 -0.19
N SER A 17 -5.03 -11.25 -0.19
CA SER A 17 -5.09 -12.11 1.00
C SER A 17 -3.72 -12.66 1.43
N ARG A 18 -2.66 -12.43 0.66
CA ARG A 18 -1.30 -12.90 0.96
C ARG A 18 -0.37 -11.70 1.13
N PRO A 19 0.33 -11.59 2.29
CA PRO A 19 1.35 -10.57 2.47
C PRO A 19 2.43 -10.76 1.39
N LEU A 20 2.78 -9.68 0.69
CA LEU A 20 3.85 -9.73 -0.30
C LEU A 20 5.19 -9.95 0.41
N LYS A 21 6.07 -10.71 -0.22
CA LYS A 21 7.45 -10.87 0.27
C LYS A 21 8.13 -9.50 0.13
N GLY A 22 8.35 -8.80 1.25
CA GLY A 22 8.77 -7.38 1.30
C GLY A 22 7.81 -6.45 2.05
N GLU A 23 6.57 -6.91 2.32
CA GLU A 23 5.57 -6.13 3.08
C GLU A 23 6.07 -5.80 4.49
N GLU A 24 6.77 -6.72 5.16
CA GLU A 24 7.30 -6.47 6.51
C GLU A 24 8.46 -5.46 6.52
N THR A 25 9.23 -5.38 5.44
CA THR A 25 10.31 -4.39 5.31
C THR A 25 9.73 -2.99 5.14
N GLU A 26 8.73 -2.84 4.27
CA GLU A 26 8.01 -1.57 4.10
C GLU A 26 7.31 -1.16 5.39
N VAL A 27 6.63 -2.09 6.06
CA VAL A 27 5.97 -1.83 7.35
C VAL A 27 6.97 -1.32 8.38
N LYS A 28 8.11 -2.02 8.53
CA LYS A 28 9.15 -1.60 9.46
C LYS A 28 9.68 -0.21 9.09
N HIS A 29 9.90 0.04 7.81
CA HIS A 29 10.36 1.35 7.35
C HIS A 29 9.38 2.47 7.71
N VAL A 30 8.08 2.27 7.48
CA VAL A 30 7.03 3.26 7.76
C VAL A 30 6.89 3.51 9.27
N VAL A 31 7.00 2.47 10.09
CA VAL A 31 7.06 2.60 11.56
C VAL A 31 8.27 3.44 11.97
N GLU A 32 9.45 3.18 11.40
CA GLU A 32 10.69 3.90 11.74
C GLU A 32 10.70 5.36 11.24
N THR A 33 10.19 5.64 10.04
CA THR A 33 10.18 7.02 9.50
C THR A 33 9.03 7.87 10.03
N GLN A 34 7.82 7.31 10.08
CA GLN A 34 6.62 8.07 10.43
C GLN A 34 6.26 7.94 11.91
N GLY A 35 6.79 6.95 12.62
CA GLY A 35 6.47 6.71 14.03
C GLY A 35 5.08 6.11 14.23
N LEU A 36 4.52 5.45 13.22
CA LEU A 36 3.19 4.83 13.29
C LEU A 36 3.22 3.47 13.98
N SER A 37 2.05 2.99 14.41
CA SER A 37 1.91 1.62 14.92
C SER A 37 2.09 0.60 13.77
N PRO A 38 2.74 -0.56 14.02
CA PRO A 38 2.96 -1.59 12.99
C PRO A 38 1.66 -2.10 12.35
N ALA A 39 0.53 -2.03 13.05
CA ALA A 39 -0.78 -2.36 12.47
C ALA A 39 -1.24 -1.32 11.44
N GLN A 40 -1.05 -0.02 11.73
CA GLN A 40 -1.37 1.07 10.80
C GLN A 40 -0.45 1.03 9.58
N ALA A 41 0.85 0.84 9.80
CA ALA A 41 1.82 0.68 8.73
C ALA A 41 1.48 -0.52 7.83
N ARG A 42 1.08 -1.67 8.40
CA ARG A 42 0.59 -2.84 7.63
C ARG A 42 -0.62 -2.49 6.78
N GLU A 43 -1.56 -1.72 7.30
CA GLU A 43 -2.72 -1.30 6.53
C GLU A 43 -2.32 -0.38 5.36
N LEU A 44 -1.42 0.58 5.60
CA LEU A 44 -0.91 1.48 4.57
C LEU A 44 -0.19 0.69 3.45
N VAL A 45 0.73 -0.21 3.82
CA VAL A 45 1.44 -1.06 2.86
C VAL A 45 0.48 -2.01 2.15
N ARG A 46 -0.59 -2.50 2.79
CA ARG A 46 -1.63 -3.28 2.09
C ARG A 46 -2.46 -2.45 1.11
N ARG A 47 -2.75 -1.20 1.45
CA ARG A 47 -3.64 -0.31 0.67
C ARG A 47 -2.91 0.33 -0.51
N TYR A 48 -1.63 0.66 -0.33
CA TYR A 48 -0.79 1.37 -1.29
C TYR A 48 0.35 0.50 -1.88
N GLY A 49 0.70 -0.62 -1.27
CA GLY A 49 1.77 -1.49 -1.75
C GLY A 49 3.14 -0.87 -1.52
N ASN A 50 3.91 -0.74 -2.59
CA ASN A 50 5.26 -0.15 -2.59
C ASN A 50 5.24 1.35 -2.98
N ASP A 51 4.06 1.97 -3.02
CA ASP A 51 3.89 3.40 -3.33
C ASP A 51 4.19 4.25 -2.10
N TRP A 52 5.48 4.41 -1.80
CA TRP A 52 5.97 5.09 -0.62
C TRP A 52 5.46 6.53 -0.49
N ARG A 53 5.35 7.26 -1.61
CA ARG A 53 4.80 8.62 -1.63
C ARG A 53 3.37 8.69 -1.11
N LYS A 54 2.54 7.68 -1.42
CA LYS A 54 1.16 7.61 -0.93
C LYS A 54 1.10 7.15 0.52
N ILE A 55 2.01 6.29 0.92
CA ILE A 55 2.13 5.86 2.31
C ILE A 55 2.53 7.04 3.20
N GLU A 56 3.46 7.89 2.79
CA GLU A 56 3.81 9.11 3.54
C GLU A 56 2.66 10.09 3.62
N GLU A 57 1.94 10.32 2.52
CA GLU A 57 0.77 11.20 2.51
C GLU A 57 -0.31 10.68 3.48
N ALA A 58 -0.66 9.40 3.38
CA ALA A 58 -1.65 8.78 4.26
C ALA A 58 -1.18 8.70 5.72
N ALA A 59 0.12 8.48 5.96
CA ALA A 59 0.72 8.51 7.29
C ALA A 59 0.67 9.92 7.90
N ARG A 60 0.90 10.96 7.10
CA ARG A 60 0.75 12.36 7.51
C ARG A 60 -0.70 12.64 7.92
N THR A 61 -1.68 12.11 7.19
CA THR A 61 -3.10 12.25 7.55
C THR A 61 -3.41 11.58 8.89
N TYR A 62 -2.89 10.36 9.13
CA TYR A 62 -3.07 9.66 10.41
C TYR A 62 -2.49 10.43 11.60
N LYS A 63 -1.40 11.17 11.42
CA LYS A 63 -0.76 11.96 12.48
C LYS A 63 -1.46 13.29 12.79
N SER A 64 -2.41 13.70 11.94
CA SER A 64 -3.11 14.98 12.08
C SER A 64 -4.50 14.86 12.71
N ASP A 65 -4.96 13.63 12.93
CA ASP A 65 -6.29 13.28 13.48
C ASP A 65 -6.21 12.80 14.95
N ASP A 66 -5.01 12.77 15.54
CA ASP A 66 -4.70 12.47 16.96
C ASP A 66 -4.09 13.71 17.63
#